data_AF-A0A3P7PMZ0-F1
#
_entry.id   AF-A0A3P7PMZ0-F1
#
_cell.length_a   1.000
_cell.length_b   1.000
_cell.length_c   1.000
_cell.angle_alpha   90.00
_cell.angle_beta   90.00
_cell.angle_gamma   90.00
#
_symmetry.space_group_name_H-M   'P 1'
#
loop_
_entity.id
_entity.type
_entity.pdbx_description
1 polymer ?
#
loop_
_entity_poly.entity_id
_entity_poly.type
_entity_poly.pdbx_seq_one_letter_code
_entity_poly.pdbx_strand_id
1 'polypeptide(L)'
;MSEQTKSIITSFFKILDKGDLQVSEKERHAQAEASFTEVANLVSSMCVNPDTKRPYSTKVIEKALQETHFSLKPNRSTKQQALEVIPKLRETMKIDRAEMRLRVAVEAKEAKHMHDRLKSLFKCIEVEDWDRGNLEMVGLWLNFRAFLRVI
;
A
#
# COMPACT_ATOMS: atom_id res chain seq x y z
N MET A 1 33.99 28.11 16.23
CA MET A 1 33.50 26.79 16.68
C MET A 1 32.76 26.05 15.55
N SER A 2 33.38 25.73 14.40
CA SER A 2 32.57 25.28 13.25
C SER A 2 33.23 24.38 12.19
N GLU A 3 34.51 24.02 12.27
CA GLU A 3 35.14 23.11 11.29
C GLU A 3 35.28 21.67 11.81
N GLN A 4 35.68 21.47 13.06
CA GLN A 4 35.80 20.13 13.64
C GLN A 4 34.44 19.41 13.71
N THR A 5 33.37 20.13 14.05
CA THR A 5 32.01 19.55 14.10
C THR A 5 31.54 19.10 12.71
N LYS A 6 31.85 19.85 11.64
CA LYS A 6 31.54 19.46 10.25
C LYS A 6 32.32 18.22 9.82
N SER A 7 33.59 18.12 10.22
CA SER A 7 34.43 16.95 9.94
C SER A 7 33.93 15.68 10.62
N ILE A 8 33.49 15.78 11.89
CA ILE A 8 32.89 14.66 12.64
C ILE A 8 31.59 14.19 11.98
N ILE A 9 30.70 15.11 11.62
CA ILE A 9 29.43 14.77 10.95
C ILE A 9 29.68 14.08 9.61
N THR A 10 30.63 14.60 8.80
CA THR A 10 30.97 14.02 7.50
C THR A 10 31.57 12.61 7.64
N SER A 11 32.40 12.40 8.66
CA SER A 11 32.98 11.10 8.97
C SER A 11 31.92 10.12 9.47
N PHE A 12 30.99 10.58 10.29
CA PHE A 12 29.85 9.78 10.76
C PHE A 12 28.96 9.33 9.60
N PHE A 13 28.60 10.22 8.67
CA PHE A 13 27.85 9.84 7.47
C PHE A 13 28.62 8.85 6.59
N LYS A 14 29.94 9.00 6.43
CA LYS A 14 30.78 8.03 5.73
C LYS A 14 30.79 6.65 6.40
N ILE A 15 30.76 6.60 7.73
CA ILE A 15 30.70 5.34 8.49
C ILE A 15 29.31 4.72 8.38
N LEU A 16 28.23 5.50 8.39
CA LEU A 16 26.89 4.97 8.17
C LEU A 16 26.69 4.43 6.74
N ASP A 17 27.36 5.03 5.75
CA ASP A 17 27.24 4.64 4.34
C ASP A 17 28.16 3.46 3.96
N LYS A 18 29.36 3.38 4.56
CA LYS A 18 30.37 2.35 4.23
C LYS A 18 30.69 1.36 5.34
N GLY A 19 30.28 1.64 6.57
CA GLY A 19 30.47 0.75 7.71
C GLY A 19 29.44 -0.37 7.69
N ASP A 20 29.85 -1.54 8.16
CA ASP A 20 28.95 -2.67 8.34
C ASP A 20 28.23 -2.54 9.68
N LEU A 21 26.90 -2.61 9.67
CA LEU A 21 26.10 -2.53 10.88
C LEU A 21 26.20 -3.87 11.62
N GLN A 22 27.08 -3.91 12.61
CA GLN A 22 27.26 -5.09 13.46
C GLN A 22 26.12 -5.19 14.49
N VAL A 23 25.05 -5.85 14.08
CA VAL A 23 23.94 -6.23 14.96
C VAL A 23 24.09 -7.68 15.42
N SER A 24 23.80 -7.89 16.71
CA SER A 24 23.76 -9.23 17.32
C SER A 24 22.77 -10.13 16.56
N GLU A 25 23.04 -11.43 16.49
CA GLU A 25 22.14 -12.39 15.84
C GLU A 25 20.72 -12.36 16.42
N LYS A 26 20.62 -12.18 17.74
CA LYS A 26 19.32 -12.07 18.43
C LYS A 26 18.53 -10.84 17.98
N GLU A 27 19.21 -9.72 17.78
CA GLU A 27 18.59 -8.47 17.35
C GLU A 27 18.19 -8.52 15.88
N ARG A 28 19.02 -9.11 15.03
CA ARG A 28 18.67 -9.41 13.62
C ARG A 28 17.41 -10.27 13.52
N HIS A 29 17.31 -11.32 14.35
CA HIS A 29 16.15 -12.20 14.34
C HIS A 29 14.88 -11.46 14.78
N ALA A 30 14.93 -10.72 15.89
CA ALA A 30 13.81 -9.95 16.39
C ALA A 30 13.33 -8.89 15.38
N GLN A 31 14.27 -8.20 14.71
CA GLN A 31 13.92 -7.21 13.69
C GLN A 31 13.28 -7.85 12.44
N ALA A 32 13.77 -9.03 12.04
CA ALA A 32 13.18 -9.77 10.93
C ALA A 32 11.75 -10.24 11.26
N GLU A 33 11.52 -10.76 12.46
CA GLU A 33 10.19 -11.22 12.90
C GLU A 33 9.19 -10.07 13.05
N ALA A 34 9.63 -8.94 13.62
CA ALA A 34 8.82 -7.73 13.69
C ALA A 34 8.45 -7.23 12.29
N SER A 35 9.43 -7.14 11.38
CA SER A 35 9.19 -6.74 9.99
C SER A 35 8.25 -7.71 9.27
N PHE A 36 8.38 -9.01 9.53
CA PHE A 36 7.49 -10.04 8.97
C PHE A 36 6.03 -9.80 9.37
N THR A 37 5.82 -9.60 10.67
CA THR A 37 4.50 -9.36 11.25
C THR A 37 3.89 -8.07 10.71
N GLU A 38 4.70 -7.01 10.57
CA GLU A 38 4.27 -5.76 9.95
C GLU A 38 3.87 -5.93 8.48
N VAL A 39 4.64 -6.68 7.68
CA VAL A 39 4.28 -6.98 6.29
C VAL A 39 2.96 -7.74 6.23
N ALA A 40 2.78 -8.76 7.07
CA ALA A 40 1.55 -9.55 7.11
C ALA A 40 0.33 -8.70 7.48
N ASN A 41 0.46 -7.85 8.50
CA ASN A 41 -0.58 -6.90 8.91
C ASN A 41 -0.93 -5.93 7.78
N LEU A 42 0.09 -5.41 7.11
CA LEU A 42 -0.10 -4.46 6.04
C LEU A 42 -0.79 -5.11 4.82
N VAL A 43 -0.39 -6.32 4.44
CA VAL A 43 -1.04 -7.09 3.35
C VAL A 43 -2.49 -7.43 3.73
N SER A 44 -2.74 -7.86 4.97
CA SER A 44 -4.09 -8.12 5.49
C SER A 44 -4.99 -6.88 5.41
N SER A 45 -4.47 -5.69 5.70
CA SER A 45 -5.23 -4.44 5.58
C SER A 45 -5.52 -4.03 4.13
N MET A 46 -4.67 -4.42 3.18
CA MET A 46 -4.76 -4.03 1.78
C MET A 46 -5.51 -5.04 0.90
N CYS A 47 -5.69 -6.27 1.35
CA CYS A 47 -6.18 -7.37 0.52
C CYS A 47 -7.47 -7.98 1.06
N VAL A 48 -8.35 -8.33 0.15
CA VAL A 48 -9.63 -8.99 0.43
C VAL A 48 -9.77 -10.22 -0.44
N ASN A 49 -10.62 -11.14 0.01
CA ASN A 49 -11.03 -12.26 -0.81
C ASN A 49 -11.99 -11.74 -1.91
N PRO A 50 -11.75 -11.99 -3.20
CA PRO A 50 -12.60 -11.50 -4.29
C PRO A 50 -14.02 -12.10 -4.24
N ASP A 51 -14.17 -13.33 -3.76
CA ASP A 51 -15.45 -14.05 -3.72
C ASP A 51 -16.32 -13.56 -2.55
N THR A 52 -15.72 -13.33 -1.36
CA THR A 52 -16.47 -12.97 -0.14
C THR A 52 -16.42 -11.49 0.22
N LYS A 53 -15.53 -10.71 -0.41
CA LYS A 53 -15.21 -9.31 -0.09
C LYS A 53 -14.78 -9.08 1.36
N ARG A 54 -14.39 -10.15 2.09
CA ARG A 54 -13.92 -10.07 3.48
C ARG A 54 -12.39 -9.94 3.52
N PRO A 55 -11.85 -9.15 4.46
CA PRO A 55 -10.41 -9.10 4.68
C PRO A 55 -9.93 -10.44 5.27
N TYR A 56 -8.71 -10.84 4.89
CA TYR A 56 -8.05 -11.99 5.48
C TYR A 56 -7.50 -11.66 6.86
N SER A 57 -7.52 -12.62 7.78
CA SER A 57 -6.83 -12.45 9.06
C SER A 57 -5.32 -12.49 8.87
N THR A 58 -4.60 -11.81 9.77
CA THR A 58 -3.13 -11.70 9.75
C THR A 58 -2.47 -13.08 9.74
N LYS A 59 -2.97 -14.02 10.57
CA LYS A 59 -2.49 -15.41 10.64
C LYS A 59 -2.59 -16.18 9.32
N VAL A 60 -3.65 -15.94 8.53
CA VAL A 60 -3.81 -16.61 7.23
C VAL A 60 -2.77 -16.10 6.24
N ILE A 61 -2.51 -14.78 6.26
CA ILE A 61 -1.46 -14.18 5.44
C ILE A 61 -0.08 -14.64 5.87
N GLU A 62 0.21 -14.71 7.18
CA GLU A 62 1.48 -15.23 7.70
C GLU A 62 1.78 -16.64 7.19
N LYS A 63 0.78 -17.53 7.24
CA LYS A 63 0.93 -18.89 6.72
C LYS A 63 1.20 -18.89 5.21
N ALA A 64 0.49 -18.08 4.45
CA ALA A 64 0.68 -17.97 3.00
C ALA A 64 2.07 -17.39 2.64
N LEU A 65 2.57 -16.44 3.43
CA LEU A 65 3.91 -15.88 3.29
C LEU A 65 5.00 -16.94 3.54
N GLN A 66 4.80 -17.81 4.52
CA GLN A 66 5.69 -18.93 4.81
C GLN A 66 5.69 -19.96 3.67
N GLU A 67 4.52 -20.31 3.15
CA GLU A 67 4.36 -21.24 2.01
C GLU A 67 5.01 -20.70 0.73
N THR A 68 5.01 -19.38 0.53
CA THR A 68 5.63 -18.71 -0.62
C THR A 68 7.15 -18.55 -0.46
N HIS A 69 7.74 -18.99 0.66
CA HIS A 69 9.16 -18.82 1.01
C HIS A 69 9.65 -17.36 0.83
N PHE A 70 8.85 -16.40 1.28
CA PHE A 70 9.19 -14.99 1.11
C PHE A 70 10.42 -14.61 1.94
N SER A 71 11.48 -14.14 1.28
CA SER A 71 12.68 -13.62 1.94
C SER A 71 12.56 -12.11 2.18
N LEU A 72 12.52 -11.71 3.45
CA LEU A 72 12.53 -10.31 3.87
C LEU A 72 13.86 -9.64 3.53
N LYS A 73 13.79 -8.41 3.02
CA LYS A 73 14.98 -7.60 2.70
C LYS A 73 15.09 -6.42 3.67
N PRO A 74 16.00 -6.44 4.66
CA PRO A 74 16.03 -5.42 5.72
C PRO A 74 16.25 -3.98 5.18
N ASN A 75 16.90 -3.84 4.03
CA ASN A 75 17.14 -2.53 3.40
C ASN A 75 15.93 -1.95 2.62
N ARG A 76 14.78 -2.65 2.56
CA ARG A 76 13.58 -2.16 1.86
C ARG A 76 12.47 -1.85 2.84
N SER A 77 11.69 -0.81 2.54
CA SER A 77 10.52 -0.46 3.36
C SER A 77 9.46 -1.57 3.35
N THR A 78 8.82 -1.79 4.49
CA THR A 78 7.71 -2.75 4.69
C THR A 78 6.61 -2.59 3.63
N LYS A 79 6.32 -1.35 3.21
CA LYS A 79 5.32 -1.04 2.19
C LYS A 79 5.71 -1.54 0.80
N GLN A 80 6.95 -1.30 0.38
CA GLN A 80 7.42 -1.80 -0.92
C GLN A 80 7.43 -3.33 -0.94
N GLN A 81 7.88 -3.95 0.15
CA GLN A 81 7.86 -5.40 0.28
C GLN A 81 6.44 -5.96 0.19
N ALA A 82 5.48 -5.38 0.89
CA ALA A 82 4.07 -5.80 0.79
C ALA A 82 3.53 -5.73 -0.65
N LEU A 83 3.86 -4.68 -1.40
CA LEU A 83 3.42 -4.52 -2.78
C LEU A 83 4.03 -5.58 -3.74
N GLU A 84 5.27 -5.99 -3.50
CA GLU A 84 5.96 -7.04 -4.28
C GLU A 84 5.44 -8.44 -3.98
N VAL A 85 4.88 -8.64 -2.79
CA VAL A 85 4.43 -9.95 -2.32
C VAL A 85 2.99 -10.27 -2.74
N ILE A 86 2.14 -9.25 -2.86
CA ILE A 86 0.74 -9.42 -3.29
C ILE A 86 0.60 -10.26 -4.59
N PRO A 87 1.37 -10.01 -5.67
CA PRO A 87 1.30 -10.83 -6.88
C PRO A 87 1.68 -12.29 -6.65
N LYS A 88 2.71 -12.54 -5.82
CA LYS A 88 3.15 -13.91 -5.50
C LYS A 88 2.11 -14.66 -4.67
N LEU A 89 1.50 -13.98 -3.71
CA LEU A 89 0.39 -14.54 -2.92
C LEU A 89 -0.82 -14.86 -3.79
N ARG A 90 -1.03 -14.14 -4.91
CA ARG A 90 -2.12 -14.42 -5.86
C ARG A 90 -2.01 -15.80 -6.53
N GLU A 91 -0.79 -16.35 -6.63
CA GLU A 91 -0.55 -17.68 -7.22
C GLU A 91 -0.98 -18.80 -6.26
N THR A 92 -0.75 -18.62 -4.96
CA THR A 92 -1.09 -19.60 -3.91
C THR A 92 -2.53 -19.47 -3.43
N MET A 93 -3.07 -18.24 -3.38
CA MET A 93 -4.41 -17.95 -2.87
C MET A 93 -5.11 -16.85 -3.67
N LYS A 94 -6.45 -16.92 -3.72
CA LYS A 94 -7.28 -15.89 -4.37
C LYS A 94 -7.31 -14.61 -3.53
N ILE A 95 -6.31 -13.74 -3.69
CA ILE A 95 -6.26 -12.43 -3.05
C ILE A 95 -6.37 -11.35 -4.12
N ASP A 96 -7.19 -10.34 -3.85
CA ASP A 96 -7.18 -9.11 -4.63
C ASP A 96 -7.08 -7.90 -3.70
N ARG A 97 -6.59 -6.78 -4.23
CA ARG A 97 -6.53 -5.54 -3.44
C ARG A 97 -7.94 -5.05 -3.13
N ALA A 98 -8.13 -4.53 -1.93
CA ALA A 98 -9.37 -3.93 -1.51
C ALA A 98 -9.72 -2.76 -2.45
N GLU A 99 -10.88 -2.86 -3.08
CA GLU A 99 -11.48 -1.78 -3.86
C GLU A 99 -12.42 -0.99 -2.97
N MET A 100 -12.32 0.34 -3.01
CA MET A 100 -13.23 1.23 -2.30
C MET A 100 -14.44 1.51 -3.17
N ARG A 101 -15.66 1.32 -2.64
CA ARG A 101 -16.88 1.84 -3.28
C ARG A 101 -17.01 3.31 -2.89
N LEU A 102 -16.94 4.19 -3.89
CA LEU A 102 -17.08 5.63 -3.69
C LEU A 102 -18.36 6.10 -4.39
N ARG A 103 -19.17 6.85 -3.65
CA ARG A 103 -20.28 7.65 -4.21
C ARG A 103 -19.82 9.09 -4.31
N VAL A 104 -19.88 9.65 -5.50
CA VAL A 104 -19.56 11.05 -5.78
C VAL A 104 -20.82 11.72 -6.32
N ALA A 105 -21.20 12.85 -5.72
CA ALA A 105 -22.27 13.72 -6.19
C ALA A 105 -21.66 15.05 -6.59
N VAL A 106 -21.87 15.47 -7.83
CA VAL A 106 -21.34 16.72 -8.39
C VAL A 106 -22.50 17.61 -8.85
N GLU A 107 -22.48 18.87 -8.46
CA GLU A 107 -23.46 19.86 -8.92
C GLU A 107 -23.29 20.20 -10.41
N ALA A 108 -24.38 20.62 -11.05
CA ALA A 108 -24.47 20.86 -12.49
C ALA A 108 -23.43 21.82 -13.10
N LYS A 109 -22.82 22.69 -12.29
CA LYS A 109 -21.85 23.69 -12.76
C LYS A 109 -20.52 23.07 -13.22
N GLU A 110 -20.10 21.97 -12.60
CA GLU A 110 -18.80 21.33 -12.87
C GLU A 110 -18.93 19.86 -13.30
N ALA A 111 -20.14 19.32 -13.31
CA ALA A 111 -20.44 17.92 -13.62
C ALA A 111 -19.79 17.44 -14.93
N LYS A 112 -19.82 18.23 -16.01
CA LYS A 112 -19.23 17.84 -17.31
C LYS A 112 -17.69 17.75 -17.28
N HIS A 113 -17.03 18.71 -16.63
CA HIS A 113 -15.56 18.73 -16.56
C HIS A 113 -15.02 17.66 -15.59
N MET A 114 -15.74 17.43 -14.49
CA MET A 114 -15.40 16.40 -13.51
C MET A 114 -15.73 14.99 -13.99
N HIS A 115 -16.76 14.81 -14.82
CA HIS A 115 -17.14 13.49 -15.37
C HIS A 115 -16.00 12.80 -16.12
N ASP A 116 -15.32 13.50 -17.03
CA ASP A 116 -14.19 12.94 -17.79
C ASP A 116 -13.05 12.51 -16.87
N ARG A 117 -12.76 13.33 -15.84
CA ARG A 117 -11.72 13.04 -14.85
C ARG A 117 -12.12 11.85 -13.97
N LEU A 118 -13.33 11.83 -13.45
CA LEU A 118 -13.86 10.76 -12.60
C LEU A 118 -13.89 9.44 -13.36
N LYS A 119 -14.36 9.43 -14.61
CA LYS A 119 -14.40 8.24 -15.47
C LYS A 119 -13.02 7.63 -15.72
N SER A 120 -11.97 8.45 -15.82
CA SER A 120 -10.59 7.96 -15.95
C SER A 120 -10.02 7.34 -14.66
N LEU A 121 -10.62 7.64 -13.51
CA LEU A 121 -10.13 7.24 -12.19
C LEU A 121 -10.89 6.05 -11.61
N PHE A 122 -12.15 5.87 -11.99
CA PHE A 122 -12.94 4.69 -11.64
C PHE A 122 -12.47 3.47 -12.45
N LYS A 123 -12.23 2.35 -11.76
CA LYS A 123 -11.95 1.07 -12.42
C LYS A 123 -13.22 0.49 -13.05
N CYS A 124 -14.33 0.59 -12.34
CA CYS A 124 -15.63 0.12 -12.75
C CYS A 124 -16.69 1.07 -12.21
N ILE A 125 -17.54 1.59 -13.08
CA ILE A 125 -18.68 2.43 -12.72
C ILE A 125 -19.88 1.50 -12.60
N GLU A 126 -20.47 1.43 -11.41
CA GLU A 126 -21.65 0.61 -11.15
C GLU A 126 -22.94 1.38 -11.46
N VAL A 127 -22.97 2.67 -11.12
CA VAL A 127 -24.14 3.54 -11.31
C VAL A 127 -23.69 4.91 -11.81
N GLU A 128 -24.36 5.40 -12.84
CA GLU A 128 -24.21 6.76 -13.37
C GLU A 128 -25.61 7.33 -13.60
N ASP A 129 -26.03 8.25 -12.73
CA ASP A 129 -27.33 8.91 -12.81
C ASP A 129 -27.13 10.41 -13.04
N TRP A 130 -27.88 10.93 -14.02
CA TRP A 130 -27.95 12.36 -14.32
C TRP A 130 -29.35 12.86 -13.95
N ASP A 131 -29.47 13.63 -12.86
CA ASP A 131 -30.74 14.23 -12.45
C ASP A 131 -30.63 15.77 -12.39
N ARG A 132 -31.49 16.47 -13.14
CA ARG A 132 -31.55 17.95 -13.21
C ARG A 132 -30.18 18.64 -13.35
N GLY A 133 -29.25 18.01 -14.05
CA GLY A 133 -27.89 18.50 -14.26
C GLY A 133 -26.88 18.08 -13.20
N ASN A 134 -27.32 17.56 -12.05
CA ASN A 134 -26.44 16.94 -11.07
C ASN A 134 -26.02 15.55 -11.55
N LEU A 135 -24.76 15.22 -11.29
CA LEU A 135 -24.17 13.93 -11.64
C LEU A 135 -23.94 13.13 -10.35
N GLU A 136 -24.58 11.98 -10.25
CA GLU A 136 -24.28 10.98 -9.23
C GLU A 136 -23.58 9.79 -9.85
N MET A 137 -22.39 9.46 -9.33
CA MET A 137 -21.61 8.31 -9.76
C MET A 137 -21.27 7.42 -8.57
N VAL A 138 -21.52 6.13 -8.72
CA VAL A 138 -21.02 5.10 -7.78
C VAL A 138 -20.10 4.17 -8.54
N GLY A 139 -18.86 4.04 -8.06
CA GLY A 139 -17.88 3.18 -8.70
C GLY A 139 -16.84 2.64 -7.75
N LEU A 140 -16.13 1.61 -8.23
CA LEU A 140 -15.02 0.96 -7.55
C LEU A 140 -13.72 1.69 -7.86
N TRP A 141 -13.00 2.03 -6.79
CA TRP A 141 -11.79 2.82 -6.81
C TRP A 141 -10.63 2.07 -6.14
N LEU A 142 -9.49 1.97 -6.82
CA LEU A 142 -8.31 1.22 -6.34
C LEU A 142 -7.28 2.08 -5.58
N ASN A 143 -7.25 3.40 -5.81
CA ASN A 143 -6.18 4.28 -5.34
C ASN A 143 -6.66 5.54 -4.59
N PHE A 144 -6.79 5.47 -3.26
CA PHE A 144 -7.22 6.61 -2.42
C PHE A 144 -6.39 7.90 -2.61
N ARG A 145 -5.09 7.78 -2.93
CA ARG A 145 -4.24 8.96 -3.20
C ARG A 145 -4.63 9.72 -4.46
N ALA A 146 -5.19 9.05 -5.46
CA ALA A 146 -5.68 9.70 -6.66
C ALA A 146 -6.96 10.51 -6.37
N PHE A 147 -7.79 10.06 -5.42
CA PHE A 147 -9.01 10.75 -5.02
C PHE A 147 -8.73 12.10 -4.35
N LEU A 148 -7.74 12.15 -3.43
CA LEU A 148 -7.31 13.41 -2.78
C LEU A 148 -6.70 14.45 -3.73
N ARG A 149 -6.39 14.10 -4.98
CA ARG A 149 -5.93 15.06 -6.00
C ARG A 149 -7.07 15.63 -6.84
N VAL A 150 -8.27 15.10 -6.67
CA VAL A 150 -9.45 15.43 -7.49
C VAL A 150 -10.38 16.37 -6.74
N ILE A 151 -10.46 16.23 -5.42
CA ILE A 151 -10.99 17.25 -4.50
C ILE A 151 -9.95 18.37 -4.37
#